data_AF-A0A433XQL2-F1
#
_entry.id   AF-A0A433XQL2-F1
#
_cell.length_a   1.000
_cell.length_b   1.000
_cell.length_c   1.000
_cell.angle_alpha   90.00
_cell.angle_beta   90.00
_cell.angle_gamma   90.00
#
_symmetry.space_group_name_H-M   'P 1'
#
loop_
_entity.id
_entity.type
_entity.pdbx_description
1 polymer ?
#
loop_
_entity_poly.entity_id
_entity_poly.type
_entity_poly.pdbx_seq_one_letter_code
_entity_poly.pdbx_strand_id
1 'polypeptide(L)'
;MSEDTYGTLASLVNTAMISHTKQALSGVGPVLATLTPSGLKLDDFKHEIQDFLVAELPGNLVLPEFTLAGTVEGLRDGSGGMVGGEGRFLFHEAEIEKTLLNVRQGLRPGDRVLALRLNGGQDVIVMCKVVSGNA
;
A
#
# COMPACT_ATOMS: atom_id res chain seq x y z
N MET A 1 -36.91 -38.74 -22.17
CA MET A 1 -35.74 -37.89 -21.83
C MET A 1 -36.11 -37.19 -20.53
N SER A 2 -35.63 -37.71 -19.41
CA SER A 2 -35.89 -37.14 -18.08
C SER A 2 -35.16 -35.80 -17.98
N GLU A 3 -35.92 -34.69 -17.94
CA GLU A 3 -35.38 -33.38 -17.58
C GLU A 3 -34.67 -33.54 -16.23
N ASP A 4 -33.37 -33.32 -16.23
CA ASP A 4 -32.52 -33.50 -15.07
C ASP A 4 -32.84 -32.40 -14.04
N THR A 5 -33.86 -32.69 -13.23
CA THR A 5 -34.41 -31.79 -12.22
C THR A 5 -33.38 -31.52 -11.12
N TYR A 6 -32.49 -32.49 -10.88
CA TYR A 6 -31.38 -32.35 -9.96
C TYR A 6 -30.28 -31.45 -10.51
N GLY A 7 -29.96 -31.58 -11.81
CA GLY A 7 -29.05 -30.65 -12.50
C GLY A 7 -29.57 -29.21 -12.49
N THR A 8 -30.89 -29.03 -12.59
CA THR A 8 -31.55 -27.71 -12.54
C THR A 8 -31.54 -27.11 -11.14
N LEU A 9 -31.76 -27.92 -10.10
CA LEU A 9 -31.64 -27.47 -8.71
C LEU A 9 -30.19 -27.12 -8.37
N ALA A 10 -29.22 -27.95 -8.77
CA ALA A 10 -27.81 -27.70 -8.55
C ALA A 10 -27.34 -26.42 -9.26
N SER A 11 -27.83 -26.14 -10.47
CA SER A 11 -27.53 -24.90 -11.18
C SER A 11 -28.16 -23.68 -10.52
N LEU A 12 -29.39 -23.79 -10.00
CA LEU A 12 -30.05 -22.74 -9.23
C LEU A 12 -29.33 -22.44 -7.90
N VAL A 13 -28.93 -23.48 -7.16
CA VAL A 13 -28.17 -23.33 -5.89
C VAL A 13 -26.80 -22.72 -6.15
N ASN A 14 -26.10 -23.17 -7.19
CA ASN A 14 -24.81 -22.62 -7.56
C ASN A 14 -24.93 -21.15 -8.02
N THR A 15 -25.98 -20.81 -8.78
CA THR A 15 -26.26 -19.44 -9.23
C THR A 15 -26.59 -18.53 -8.04
N ALA A 16 -27.40 -19.01 -7.09
CA ALA A 16 -27.71 -18.28 -5.86
C ALA A 16 -26.46 -18.08 -4.98
N MET A 17 -25.61 -19.11 -4.84
CA MET A 17 -24.32 -18.99 -4.16
C MET A 17 -23.45 -17.94 -4.84
N ILE A 18 -23.18 -18.08 -6.15
CA ILE A 18 -22.35 -17.13 -6.90
C ILE A 18 -22.90 -15.71 -6.81
N SER A 19 -24.22 -15.52 -6.83
CA SER A 19 -24.86 -14.21 -6.66
C SER A 19 -24.61 -13.63 -5.26
N HIS A 20 -24.75 -14.41 -4.20
CA HIS A 20 -24.48 -13.98 -2.83
C HIS A 20 -22.99 -13.73 -2.56
N THR A 21 -22.11 -14.58 -3.10
CA THR A 21 -20.65 -14.38 -2.98
C THR A 21 -20.22 -13.14 -3.77
N LYS A 22 -20.79 -12.90 -4.96
CA LYS A 22 -20.58 -11.66 -5.71
C LYS A 22 -21.14 -10.46 -4.98
N GLN A 23 -22.31 -10.50 -4.35
CA GLN A 23 -22.82 -9.38 -3.55
C GLN A 23 -21.94 -9.08 -2.31
N ALA A 24 -21.38 -10.12 -1.67
CA ALA A 24 -20.44 -9.96 -0.56
C ALA A 24 -19.08 -9.37 -1.00
N LEU A 25 -18.63 -9.68 -2.23
CA LEU A 25 -17.42 -9.11 -2.84
C LEU A 25 -17.67 -7.78 -3.59
N SER A 26 -18.88 -7.53 -4.09
CA SER A 26 -19.24 -6.37 -4.93
C SER A 26 -19.82 -5.20 -4.14
N GLY A 27 -20.10 -5.37 -2.86
CA GLY A 27 -20.62 -4.30 -2.02
C GLY A 27 -19.63 -3.16 -1.85
N VAL A 28 -18.33 -3.44 -1.97
CA VAL A 28 -17.30 -2.40 -1.92
C VAL A 28 -16.04 -2.79 -2.69
N GLY A 29 -15.92 -2.32 -3.93
CA GLY A 29 -14.64 -2.35 -4.66
C GLY A 29 -13.65 -1.31 -4.15
N PRO A 30 -12.37 -1.39 -4.54
CA PRO A 30 -11.43 -0.30 -4.32
C PRO A 30 -11.94 1.00 -4.95
N VAL A 31 -11.91 2.08 -4.17
CA VAL A 31 -12.32 3.42 -4.60
C VAL A 31 -11.12 4.35 -4.47
N LEU A 32 -11.01 5.28 -5.41
CA LEU A 32 -10.09 6.39 -5.28
C LEU A 32 -10.62 7.39 -4.25
N ALA A 33 -9.70 7.93 -3.49
CA ALA A 33 -10.00 8.93 -2.48
C ALA A 33 -8.92 10.00 -2.49
N THR A 34 -9.28 11.17 -1.98
CA THR A 34 -8.35 12.26 -1.74
C THR A 34 -8.22 12.46 -0.24
N LEU A 35 -6.99 12.48 0.26
CA LEU A 35 -6.72 12.82 1.64
C LEU A 35 -6.93 14.32 1.82
N THR A 36 -7.69 14.73 2.82
CA THR A 36 -7.90 16.13 3.18
C THR A 36 -7.18 16.41 4.50
N PRO A 37 -7.09 17.68 4.96
CA PRO A 37 -6.49 17.99 6.25
C PRO A 37 -7.23 17.37 7.45
N SER A 38 -8.53 17.12 7.32
CA SER A 38 -9.41 16.65 8.39
C SER A 38 -9.80 15.17 8.30
N GLY A 39 -9.58 14.52 7.15
CA GLY A 39 -10.12 13.19 6.90
C GLY A 39 -9.89 12.70 5.48
N LEU A 40 -10.65 11.67 5.10
CA LEU A 40 -10.59 11.02 3.81
C LEU A 40 -11.87 11.30 3.00
N LYS A 41 -11.70 11.83 1.80
CA LYS A 41 -12.80 12.09 0.87
C LYS A 41 -12.79 11.04 -0.23
N LEU A 42 -13.75 10.11 -0.21
CA LEU A 42 -13.93 9.17 -1.32
C LEU A 42 -14.54 9.87 -2.52
N ASP A 43 -14.12 9.48 -3.72
CA ASP A 43 -14.60 10.11 -4.97
C ASP A 43 -16.09 9.82 -5.22
N ASP A 44 -16.58 8.66 -4.78
CA ASP A 44 -17.95 8.20 -4.96
C ASP A 44 -18.88 8.50 -3.76
N PHE A 45 -18.38 9.19 -2.72
CA PHE A 45 -19.15 9.49 -1.50
C PHE A 45 -19.16 10.99 -1.22
N LYS A 46 -20.32 11.53 -0.86
CA LYS A 46 -20.50 12.98 -0.69
C LYS A 46 -19.90 13.55 0.59
N HIS A 47 -19.80 12.75 1.65
CA HIS A 47 -19.27 13.21 2.94
C HIS A 47 -17.81 12.79 3.12
N GLU A 48 -17.10 13.54 3.96
CA GLU A 48 -15.75 13.22 4.35
C GLU A 48 -15.78 12.25 5.54
N ILE A 49 -14.85 11.29 5.54
CA ILE A 49 -14.72 10.26 6.57
C ILE A 49 -13.50 10.63 7.42
N GLN A 50 -13.74 11.06 8.66
CA GLN A 50 -12.65 11.47 9.56
C GLN A 50 -11.91 10.26 10.13
N ASP A 51 -12.68 9.24 10.52
CA ASP A 51 -12.15 8.00 11.09
C ASP A 51 -11.91 6.97 9.98
N PHE A 52 -10.71 6.98 9.43
CA PHE A 52 -10.26 5.99 8.45
C PHE A 52 -9.02 5.23 8.95
N LEU A 53 -8.88 3.99 8.49
CA LEU A 53 -7.77 3.11 8.78
C LEU A 53 -6.66 3.31 7.73
N VAL A 54 -5.42 3.02 8.10
CA VAL A 54 -4.28 3.03 7.17
C VAL A 54 -3.60 1.68 7.24
N ALA A 55 -3.28 1.10 6.09
CA ALA A 55 -2.60 -0.17 6.01
C ALA A 55 -1.15 -0.05 6.52
N GLU A 56 -0.76 -0.99 7.37
CA GLU A 56 0.64 -1.26 7.68
C GLU A 56 1.07 -2.49 6.89
N LEU A 57 2.25 -2.42 6.28
CA LEU A 57 2.77 -3.48 5.41
C LEU A 57 4.02 -4.07 6.09
N PRO A 58 3.87 -5.13 6.90
CA PRO A 58 5.00 -5.85 7.47
C PRO A 58 5.67 -6.73 6.39
N GLY A 59 7.00 -6.78 6.38
CA GLY A 59 7.74 -7.61 5.42
C GLY A 59 9.25 -7.46 5.53
N ASN A 60 9.95 -7.96 4.50
CA ASN A 60 11.39 -7.81 4.34
C ASN A 60 11.68 -6.65 3.38
N LEU A 61 12.64 -5.80 3.75
CA LEU A 61 13.13 -4.73 2.89
C LEU A 61 14.46 -5.17 2.27
N VAL A 62 14.49 -5.28 0.95
CA VAL A 62 15.72 -5.55 0.19
C VAL A 62 16.27 -4.23 -0.32
N LEU A 63 17.46 -3.87 0.14
CA LEU A 63 18.22 -2.74 -0.37
C LEU A 63 19.17 -3.26 -1.46
N PRO A 64 19.02 -2.84 -2.72
CA PRO A 64 19.92 -3.26 -3.80
C PRO A 64 21.31 -2.65 -3.63
N GLU A 65 22.29 -3.15 -4.37
CA GLU A 65 23.63 -2.54 -4.39
C GLU A 65 23.56 -1.10 -4.92
N PHE A 66 24.13 -0.15 -4.17
CA PHE A 66 24.19 1.26 -4.58
C PHE A 66 25.52 1.92 -4.20
N THR A 67 25.88 2.97 -4.93
CA THR A 67 27.08 3.78 -4.64
C THR A 67 26.66 5.17 -4.17
N LEU A 68 27.16 5.59 -3.01
CA LEU A 68 27.04 6.98 -2.54
C LEU A 68 28.35 7.73 -2.74
N ALA A 69 28.28 8.92 -3.29
CA ALA A 69 29.38 9.88 -3.25
C ALA A 69 29.18 10.82 -2.07
N GLY A 70 30.22 11.03 -1.26
CA GLY A 70 30.13 11.90 -0.11
C GLY A 70 31.49 12.40 0.37
N THR A 71 31.46 13.44 1.19
CA THR A 71 32.66 13.95 1.85
C THR A 71 32.94 13.11 3.08
N VAL A 72 34.18 12.62 3.19
CA VAL A 72 34.66 11.90 4.36
C VAL A 72 35.47 12.87 5.18
N GLU A 73 35.09 13.04 6.44
CA GLU A 73 35.83 13.80 7.43
C GLU A 73 36.20 12.88 8.59
N GLY A 74 37.36 13.10 9.21
CA GLY A 74 37.74 12.36 10.42
C GLY A 74 38.57 11.10 10.21
N LEU A 75 38.98 10.78 8.97
CA LEU A 75 40.03 9.79 8.76
C LEU A 75 41.36 10.36 9.26
N ARG A 76 42.20 9.49 9.83
CA ARG A 76 43.54 9.87 10.27
C ARG A 76 44.56 9.04 9.52
N ASP A 77 45.62 9.68 9.07
CA ASP A 77 46.79 8.97 8.54
C ASP A 77 47.60 8.31 9.66
N GLY A 78 48.61 7.53 9.29
CA GLY A 78 49.53 6.88 10.24
C GLY A 78 50.37 7.85 11.08
N SER A 79 50.38 9.14 10.73
CA SER A 79 51.01 10.23 11.50
C SER A 79 50.00 11.03 12.35
N GLY A 80 48.72 10.66 12.37
CA GLY A 80 47.66 11.32 13.13
C GLY A 80 47.09 12.59 12.46
N GLY A 81 47.52 12.91 11.24
CA GLY A 81 47.02 14.00 10.41
C GLY A 81 45.59 13.73 9.94
N MET A 82 44.77 14.78 9.87
CA MET A 82 43.39 14.66 9.39
C MET A 82 43.38 14.48 7.88
N VAL A 83 42.86 13.34 7.43
CA VAL A 83 42.58 13.05 6.04
C VAL A 83 41.09 13.25 5.81
N GLY A 84 40.76 14.14 4.88
CA GLY A 84 39.40 14.34 4.41
C GLY A 84 39.40 14.47 2.89
N GLY A 85 38.28 14.15 2.26
CA GLY A 85 38.14 14.21 0.81
C GLY A 85 36.82 13.64 0.31
N GLU A 86 36.64 13.63 -1.00
CA GLU A 86 35.50 12.98 -1.64
C GLU A 86 35.74 11.48 -1.75
N GLY A 87 34.84 10.69 -1.18
CA GLY A 87 34.85 9.23 -1.23
C GLY A 87 33.63 8.71 -1.99
N ARG A 88 33.81 7.56 -2.64
CA ARG A 88 32.71 6.73 -3.13
C ARG A 88 32.57 5.52 -2.22
N PHE A 89 31.36 5.33 -1.70
CA PHE A 89 30.99 4.25 -0.81
C PHE A 89 30.14 3.26 -1.58
N LEU A 90 30.65 2.04 -1.73
CA LEU A 90 29.91 0.92 -2.30
C LEU A 90 29.15 0.21 -1.18
N PHE A 91 27.83 0.14 -1.30
CA PHE A 91 26.96 -0.61 -0.39
C PHE A 91 26.48 -1.86 -1.08
N HIS A 92 26.83 -3.02 -0.55
CA HIS A 92 26.34 -4.31 -1.05
C HIS A 92 24.86 -4.51 -0.71
N GLU A 93 24.24 -5.42 -1.45
CA GLU A 93 22.85 -5.83 -1.21
C GLU A 93 22.66 -6.26 0.26
N ALA A 94 21.61 -5.73 0.88
CA ALA A 94 21.28 -6.00 2.26
C ALA A 94 19.78 -6.31 2.39
N GLU A 95 19.48 -7.42 3.07
CA GLU A 95 18.12 -7.78 3.44
C GLU A 95 17.88 -7.43 4.91
N ILE A 96 16.85 -6.62 5.16
CA ILE A 96 16.42 -6.25 6.50
C ILE A 96 15.11 -6.99 6.79
N GLU A 97 15.17 -7.93 7.73
CA GLU A 97 14.01 -8.69 8.18
C GLU A 97 13.12 -7.85 9.13
N LYS A 98 11.84 -8.23 9.22
CA LYS A 98 10.86 -7.68 10.17
C LYS A 98 10.71 -6.16 10.07
N THR A 99 10.78 -5.64 8.84
CA THR A 99 10.50 -4.23 8.58
C THR A 99 9.00 -3.97 8.58
N LEU A 100 8.61 -2.79 9.03
CA LEU A 100 7.23 -2.33 9.02
C LEU A 100 7.18 -1.04 8.19
N LEU A 101 6.54 -1.14 7.02
CA LEU A 101 6.32 0.02 6.18
C LEU A 101 5.04 0.73 6.64
N ASN A 102 5.23 1.89 7.26
CA ASN A 102 4.13 2.75 7.70
C ASN A 102 3.72 3.70 6.58
N VAL A 103 2.61 3.40 5.91
CA VAL A 103 2.10 4.21 4.78
C VAL A 103 1.65 5.59 5.25
N ARG A 104 1.17 5.73 6.49
CA ARG A 104 0.63 6.99 7.03
C ARG A 104 1.66 8.12 7.02
N GLN A 105 2.92 7.83 7.34
CA GLN A 105 3.98 8.85 7.37
C GLN A 105 4.29 9.44 5.99
N GLY A 106 4.01 8.71 4.91
CA GLY A 106 4.24 9.16 3.54
C GLY A 106 3.09 9.97 2.93
N LEU A 107 1.91 9.95 3.54
CA LEU A 107 0.69 10.58 3.00
C LEU A 107 0.55 12.03 3.46
N ARG A 108 0.16 12.91 2.54
CA ARG A 108 -0.10 14.33 2.82
C ARG A 108 -1.51 14.72 2.39
N PRO A 109 -2.10 15.76 3.02
CA PRO A 109 -3.32 16.36 2.50
C PRO A 109 -3.16 16.76 1.02
N GLY A 110 -4.16 16.43 0.20
CA GLY A 110 -4.15 16.57 -1.25
C GLY A 110 -3.71 15.32 -2.02
N ASP A 111 -3.15 14.31 -1.34
CA ASP A 111 -2.73 13.08 -1.99
C ASP A 111 -3.93 12.24 -2.43
N ARG A 112 -3.88 11.76 -3.67
CA ARG A 112 -4.81 10.76 -4.18
C ARG A 112 -4.37 9.38 -3.69
N VAL A 113 -5.29 8.62 -3.13
CA VAL A 113 -5.02 7.33 -2.49
C VAL A 113 -6.03 6.27 -2.94
N LEU A 114 -5.59 5.01 -2.87
CA LEU A 114 -6.46 3.86 -3.06
C LEU A 114 -7.06 3.46 -1.71
N ALA A 115 -8.38 3.43 -1.63
CA ALA A 115 -9.11 3.07 -0.42
C ALA A 115 -10.01 1.85 -0.66
N LEU A 116 -10.11 0.99 0.34
CA LEU A 116 -11.05 -0.13 0.38
C LEU A 116 -12.03 0.13 1.51
N ARG A 117 -13.33 0.01 1.26
CA ARG A 117 -14.29 -0.01 2.37
C ARG A 117 -14.49 -1.45 2.84
N LEU A 118 -14.54 -1.60 4.15
CA LEU A 118 -14.73 -2.84 4.86
C LEU A 118 -16.10 -2.79 5.55
N ASN A 119 -16.57 -3.92 6.07
CA ASN A 119 -17.77 -3.99 6.90
C ASN A 119 -19.01 -3.30 6.27
N GLY A 120 -19.22 -3.49 4.97
CA GLY A 120 -20.35 -2.90 4.25
C GLY A 120 -20.28 -1.38 4.07
N GLY A 121 -19.10 -0.77 4.20
CA GLY A 121 -18.88 0.66 4.02
C GLY A 121 -18.77 1.46 5.32
N GLN A 122 -18.84 0.80 6.49
CA GLN A 122 -18.67 1.46 7.78
C GLN A 122 -17.23 1.87 8.05
N ASP A 123 -16.28 1.05 7.60
CA ASP A 123 -14.86 1.30 7.77
C ASP A 123 -14.20 1.51 6.42
N VAL A 124 -13.19 2.35 6.36
CA VAL A 124 -12.40 2.59 5.15
C VAL A 124 -10.93 2.47 5.48
N ILE A 125 -10.21 1.63 4.74
CA ILE A 125 -8.76 1.49 4.84
C ILE A 125 -8.06 2.10 3.64
N VAL A 126 -7.09 2.96 3.88
CA VAL A 126 -6.18 3.50 2.87
C VAL A 126 -5.02 2.54 2.69
N MET A 127 -4.84 2.07 1.45
CA MET A 127 -3.80 1.10 1.09
C MET A 127 -2.50 1.77 0.68
N CYS A 128 -2.57 2.72 -0.27
CA CYS A 128 -1.39 3.35 -0.84
C CYS A 128 -1.74 4.68 -1.52
N LYS A 129 -0.70 5.49 -1.75
CA LYS A 129 -0.78 6.67 -2.62
C LYS A 129 -0.83 6.25 -4.08
N VAL A 130 -1.72 6.88 -4.84
CA VAL A 130 -1.80 6.71 -6.29
C VAL A 130 -0.83 7.71 -6.93
N VAL A 131 0.11 7.19 -7.71
CA VAL A 131 1.07 7.97 -8.48
C VAL A 131 0.71 7.91 -9.97
N SER A 132 1.01 8.99 -10.70
CA SER A 132 0.84 9.02 -12.15
C SER A 132 1.85 8.09 -12.82
N GLY A 133 1.41 7.31 -13.81
CA GLY A 133 2.27 6.38 -14.55
C GLY A 133 3.27 7.04 -15.52
N ASN A 134 3.34 8.37 -15.53
CA ASN A 134 4.36 9.11 -16.28
C ASN A 134 5.57 9.32 -15.36
N ALA A 135 6.41 8.30 -15.27
CA ALA A 135 7.74 8.36 -14.66
C ALA A 135 8.78 7.90 -15.68
#